data_AF-A0ABD3BDH4-F1
#
_entry.id   AF-A0ABD3BDH4-F1
#
_cell.length_a   1.000
_cell.length_b   1.000
_cell.length_c   1.000
_cell.angle_alpha   90.00
_cell.angle_beta   90.00
_cell.angle_gamma   90.00
#
_symmetry.space_group_name_H-M   'P 1'
#
loop_
_entity.id
_entity.type
_entity.pdbx_description
1 polymer ?
#
loop_
_entity_poly.entity_id
_entity_poly.type
_entity_poly.pdbx_seq_one_letter_code
_entity_poly.pdbx_strand_id
1 'polypeptide(L)'
;MACLILSSIIRAFPIFPILISYSLLIPTTISQNSPLLNHVCTNTSQNYTKDTTYAINLKNLIDDLFVKTPQNYLFAKESYGEGPNKVYGLAQCRSDISPDDCDYCLYDARCKITQRCYKRSAIVWYDNCQLKYSNVDFFGKIDNEDDFVMINVKNVSNSQREKFRETSIGLLTDLSKQASDKANKYMFAGGDKLFDEKKNVTIHGMALCTRDLTYDDCKKCLGNIVKELPIYNKTIYSVGARVVGASCTVRYETYVFVNSRANV
;
A
#
# COMPACT_ATOMS: atom_id res chain seq x y z
N MET A 1 -5.74 8.50 20.97
CA MET A 1 -5.64 7.10 21.44
C MET A 1 -4.15 6.75 21.48
N ALA A 2 -3.61 6.26 22.60
CA ALA A 2 -2.17 5.95 22.69
C ALA A 2 -1.83 4.78 21.75
N CYS A 3 -0.66 4.84 21.11
CA CYS A 3 -0.07 3.70 20.39
C CYS A 3 0.31 2.61 21.38
N LEU A 4 -0.69 1.88 21.85
CA LEU A 4 -0.49 0.72 22.70
C LEU A 4 0.01 -0.40 21.80
N ILE A 5 1.17 -0.94 22.17
CA ILE A 5 1.67 -2.19 21.63
C ILE A 5 0.62 -3.24 22.04
N LEU A 6 -0.18 -3.72 21.09
CA LEU A 6 -0.98 -4.93 21.29
C LEU A 6 0.01 -6.10 21.37
N SER A 7 0.64 -6.25 22.53
CA SER A 7 1.25 -7.52 22.90
C SER A 7 0.11 -8.49 23.17
N SER A 8 0.06 -9.57 22.40
CA SER A 8 -0.91 -10.64 22.55
C SER A 8 -0.72 -11.30 23.92
N ILE A 9 -1.43 -10.83 24.95
CA ILE A 9 -1.47 -11.49 26.25
C ILE A 9 -2.43 -12.66 26.13
N ILE A 10 -1.87 -13.84 25.82
CA ILE A 10 -2.59 -15.11 25.92
C ILE A 10 -2.82 -15.38 27.42
N ARG A 11 -4.01 -15.07 27.92
CA ARG A 11 -4.43 -15.50 29.27
C ARG A 11 -4.78 -16.99 29.20
N ALA A 12 -3.91 -17.83 29.75
CA ALA A 12 -4.20 -19.24 29.95
C ALA A 12 -5.30 -19.40 31.01
N PHE A 13 -6.49 -19.84 30.60
CA PHE A 13 -7.50 -20.38 31.51
C PHE A 13 -7.28 -21.89 31.67
N PRO A 14 -7.47 -22.48 32.86
CA PRO A 14 -7.29 -23.91 33.06
C PRO A 14 -8.45 -24.67 32.40
N ILE A 15 -8.12 -25.57 31.47
CA ILE A 15 -9.11 -26.38 30.73
C ILE A 15 -9.35 -27.69 31.51
N PHE A 16 -10.61 -27.91 31.92
CA PHE A 16 -11.11 -29.23 32.33
C PHE A 16 -11.31 -30.10 31.09
N PRO A 17 -10.91 -31.39 31.08
CA PRO A 17 -11.01 -32.23 29.89
C PRO A 17 -12.44 -32.76 29.73
N ILE A 18 -13.16 -32.28 28.72
CA ILE A 18 -14.39 -32.93 28.23
C ILE A 18 -14.14 -33.31 26.76
N LEU A 19 -14.11 -34.62 26.50
CA LEU A 19 -13.96 -35.21 25.17
C LEU A 19 -15.22 -34.97 24.35
N ILE A 20 -15.22 -33.89 23.55
CA ILE A 20 -16.19 -33.71 22.46
C ILE A 20 -15.37 -33.61 21.18
N SER A 21 -15.57 -34.56 20.27
CA SER A 21 -15.00 -34.58 18.93
C SER A 21 -15.64 -33.49 18.08
N TYR A 22 -15.24 -32.24 18.29
CA TYR A 22 -15.51 -31.14 17.37
C TYR A 22 -14.35 -31.11 16.39
N SER A 23 -14.62 -31.36 15.11
CA SER A 23 -13.68 -31.07 14.03
C SER A 23 -13.33 -29.59 14.10
N LEU A 24 -12.18 -29.28 14.71
CA LEU A 24 -11.58 -27.95 14.71
C LEU A 24 -11.18 -27.62 13.27
N LEU A 25 -12.12 -27.06 12.51
CA LEU A 25 -11.79 -26.13 11.43
C LEU A 25 -11.10 -24.96 12.12
N ILE A 26 -9.77 -25.04 12.27
CA ILE A 26 -8.97 -23.87 12.62
C ILE A 26 -9.18 -22.90 11.47
N PRO A 27 -9.88 -21.76 11.67
CA PRO A 27 -9.85 -20.72 10.66
C PRO A 27 -8.37 -20.33 10.59
N THR A 28 -7.73 -20.56 9.45
CA THR A 28 -6.45 -19.91 9.18
C THR A 28 -6.75 -18.43 9.12
N THR A 29 -6.68 -17.75 10.27
CA THR A 29 -6.69 -16.30 10.31
C THR A 29 -5.47 -15.88 9.51
N ILE A 30 -5.69 -15.39 8.30
CA ILE A 30 -4.67 -14.65 7.56
C ILE A 30 -4.21 -13.57 8.53
N SER A 31 -2.90 -13.55 8.82
CA SER A 31 -2.27 -12.59 9.73
C SER A 31 -2.87 -11.20 9.53
N GLN A 32 -3.56 -10.68 10.55
CA GLN A 32 -4.15 -9.32 10.56
C GLN A 32 -3.09 -8.21 10.45
N ASN A 33 -1.79 -8.58 10.49
CA ASN A 33 -0.70 -7.64 10.36
C ASN A 33 -0.32 -7.45 8.89
N SER A 34 -0.63 -6.26 8.36
CA SER A 34 -0.03 -5.79 7.13
C SER A 34 1.48 -5.56 7.36
N PRO A 35 2.39 -6.13 6.56
CA PRO A 35 3.82 -5.91 6.76
C PRO A 35 4.20 -4.47 6.41
N LEU A 36 5.07 -3.87 7.23
CA LEU A 36 5.75 -2.61 6.92
C LEU A 36 6.67 -2.84 5.71
N LEU A 37 6.50 -2.02 4.67
CA LEU A 37 7.36 -2.07 3.49
C LEU A 37 8.54 -1.11 3.66
N ASN A 38 8.25 0.17 3.96
CA ASN A 38 9.27 1.19 4.14
C ASN A 38 8.70 2.44 4.87
N HIS A 39 9.58 3.36 5.26
CA HIS A 39 9.20 4.71 5.68
C HIS A 39 10.33 5.69 5.32
N VAL A 40 9.96 6.92 4.98
CA VAL A 40 10.90 8.02 4.73
C VAL A 40 10.49 9.21 5.58
N CYS A 41 11.49 9.79 6.26
CA CYS A 41 11.37 11.10 6.89
C CYS A 41 12.22 12.07 6.06
N THR A 42 11.61 13.01 5.35
CA THR A 42 12.29 13.86 4.36
C THR A 42 13.35 14.73 5.05
N ASN A 43 14.64 14.45 4.78
CA ASN A 43 15.76 15.09 5.48
C ASN A 43 15.86 16.60 5.24
N THR A 44 15.48 17.05 4.04
CA THR A 44 15.44 18.47 3.64
C THR A 44 14.31 19.25 4.31
N SER A 45 13.31 18.55 4.87
CA SER A 45 12.26 19.21 5.64
C SER A 45 12.76 19.62 7.03
N GLN A 46 12.17 20.70 7.55
CA GLN A 46 12.45 21.18 8.90
C GLN A 46 12.07 20.12 9.94
N ASN A 47 12.76 20.14 11.08
CA ASN A 47 12.33 19.36 12.24
C ASN A 47 11.15 20.06 12.92
N TYR A 48 10.32 19.30 13.63
CA TYR A 48 9.37 19.84 14.59
C TYR A 48 9.59 19.19 15.97
N THR A 49 9.21 19.89 17.03
CA THR A 49 9.19 19.34 18.40
C THR A 49 7.74 19.12 18.83
N LYS A 50 7.53 18.19 19.76
CA LYS A 50 6.20 17.68 20.15
C LYS A 50 5.24 18.75 20.69
N ASP A 51 5.78 19.84 21.25
CA ASP A 51 4.99 20.89 21.90
C ASP A 51 4.68 22.09 20.98
N THR A 52 4.98 21.98 19.67
CA THR A 52 4.72 23.06 18.70
C THR A 52 3.29 23.04 18.17
N THR A 53 2.78 24.19 17.74
CA THR A 53 1.50 24.28 17.01
C THR A 53 1.48 23.37 15.78
N TYR A 54 2.60 23.26 15.05
CA TYR A 54 2.72 22.33 13.93
C TYR A 54 2.50 20.87 14.38
N ALA A 55 3.07 20.45 15.51
CA ALA A 55 2.88 19.08 16.02
C ALA A 55 1.43 18.79 16.40
N ILE A 56 0.74 19.76 16.99
CA ILE A 56 -0.70 19.67 17.30
C ILE A 56 -1.52 19.52 16.01
N ASN A 57 -1.24 20.36 15.00
CA ASN A 57 -1.92 20.28 13.70
C ASN A 57 -1.65 18.95 13.00
N LEU A 58 -0.41 18.46 13.00
CA LEU A 58 -0.05 17.16 12.45
C LEU A 58 -0.75 16.02 13.17
N LYS A 59 -0.86 16.07 14.50
CA LYS A 59 -1.59 15.08 15.28
C LYS A 59 -3.07 15.06 14.89
N ASN A 60 -3.71 16.23 14.81
CA ASN A 60 -5.12 16.33 14.42
C ASN A 60 -5.34 15.80 13.00
N LEU A 61 -4.47 16.16 12.06
CA LEU A 61 -4.46 15.63 10.69
C LEU A 61 -4.41 14.09 10.68
N ILE A 62 -3.45 13.49 11.38
CA ILE A 62 -3.26 12.03 11.40
C ILE A 62 -4.47 11.33 12.05
N ASP A 63 -5.01 11.88 13.14
CA ASP A 63 -6.19 11.33 13.80
C ASP A 63 -7.42 11.38 12.88
N ASP A 64 -7.63 12.48 12.15
CA ASP A 64 -8.73 12.61 11.18
C ASP A 64 -8.56 11.66 10.00
N LEU A 65 -7.36 11.54 9.44
CA LEU A 65 -7.07 10.60 8.35
C LEU A 65 -7.31 9.15 8.76
N PHE A 66 -6.95 8.78 10.00
CA PHE A 66 -7.21 7.47 10.56
C PHE A 66 -8.72 7.17 10.62
N VAL A 67 -9.53 8.11 11.12
CA VAL A 67 -11.00 7.92 11.25
C VAL A 67 -11.70 7.93 9.90
N LYS A 68 -11.33 8.86 9.01
CA LYS A 68 -12.05 9.11 7.75
C LYS A 68 -11.71 8.10 6.66
N THR A 69 -10.47 7.60 6.60
CA THR A 69 -10.03 6.76 5.48
C THR A 69 -10.85 5.47 5.31
N PRO A 70 -11.07 4.64 6.36
CA PRO A 70 -11.88 3.44 6.23
C PRO A 70 -13.33 3.71 5.80
N GLN A 71 -13.89 4.85 6.24
CA GLN A 71 -15.28 5.24 5.98
C GLN A 71 -15.47 5.91 4.62
N ASN A 72 -14.42 6.49 4.05
CA ASN A 72 -14.47 7.25 2.81
C ASN A 72 -13.90 6.44 1.63
N TYR A 73 -14.42 5.23 1.42
CA TYR A 73 -13.99 4.35 0.34
C TYR A 73 -12.46 4.13 0.33
N LEU A 74 -11.87 3.93 1.51
CA LEU A 74 -10.46 3.57 1.68
C LEU A 74 -9.45 4.67 1.32
N PHE A 75 -9.86 5.95 1.27
CA PHE A 75 -8.92 7.08 1.21
C PHE A 75 -9.48 8.39 1.78
N ALA A 76 -8.62 9.19 2.39
CA ALA A 76 -8.91 10.55 2.80
C ALA A 76 -7.69 11.45 2.56
N LYS A 77 -7.94 12.74 2.37
CA LYS A 77 -6.92 13.79 2.39
C LYS A 77 -7.44 14.98 3.19
N GLU A 78 -6.56 15.61 3.95
CA GLU A 78 -6.91 16.68 4.88
C GLU A 78 -5.80 17.73 4.94
N SER A 79 -6.13 18.90 5.49
CA SER A 79 -5.13 19.91 5.84
C SER A 79 -5.50 20.61 7.13
N TYR A 80 -4.49 20.92 7.96
CA TYR A 80 -4.68 21.60 9.23
C TYR A 80 -3.73 22.79 9.38
N GLY A 81 -4.22 23.83 10.07
CA GLY A 81 -3.43 25.00 10.40
C GLY A 81 -3.21 25.95 9.23
N GLU A 82 -2.48 27.03 9.50
CA GLU A 82 -2.18 28.08 8.53
C GLU A 82 -0.71 28.53 8.61
N GLY A 83 -0.26 29.16 7.53
CA GLY A 83 1.10 29.69 7.40
C GLY A 83 2.19 28.65 7.74
N PRO A 84 3.14 28.96 8.64
CA PRO A 84 4.26 28.06 8.95
C PRO A 84 3.85 26.80 9.73
N ASN A 85 2.59 26.72 10.20
CA ASN A 85 2.05 25.57 10.92
C ASN A 85 1.07 24.75 10.07
N LYS A 86 0.94 25.06 8.77
CA LYS A 86 0.07 24.31 7.85
C LYS A 86 0.68 22.96 7.53
N VAL A 87 -0.16 21.93 7.51
CA VAL A 87 0.20 20.56 7.14
C VAL A 87 -0.86 19.98 6.22
N TYR A 88 -0.41 19.28 5.20
CA TYR A 88 -1.21 18.53 4.24
C TYR A 88 -0.95 17.06 4.47
N GLY A 89 -1.97 16.21 4.33
CA GLY A 89 -1.78 14.77 4.40
C GLY A 89 -2.85 13.99 3.69
N LEU A 90 -2.49 12.76 3.34
CA LEU A 90 -3.42 11.77 2.85
C LEU A 90 -3.11 10.40 3.44
N ALA A 91 -4.14 9.57 3.49
CA ALA A 91 -4.04 8.16 3.80
C ALA A 91 -4.85 7.39 2.77
N GLN A 92 -4.31 6.25 2.34
CA GLN A 92 -4.96 5.39 1.37
C GLN A 92 -4.68 3.93 1.70
N CYS A 93 -5.73 3.12 1.72
CA CYS A 93 -5.61 1.69 1.76
C CYS A 93 -5.72 1.11 0.34
N ARG A 94 -5.22 -0.11 0.16
CA ARG A 94 -5.49 -0.90 -1.04
C ARG A 94 -7.00 -1.03 -1.20
N SER A 95 -7.49 -0.89 -2.43
CA SER A 95 -8.94 -0.91 -2.64
C SER A 95 -9.54 -2.29 -2.43
N ASP A 96 -8.76 -3.37 -2.51
CA ASP A 96 -9.27 -4.74 -2.44
C ASP A 96 -9.40 -5.34 -1.02
N ILE A 97 -9.26 -4.52 0.03
CA ILE A 97 -9.35 -4.95 1.43
C ILE A 97 -10.59 -4.37 2.12
N SER A 98 -10.97 -4.93 3.27
CA SER A 98 -12.10 -4.43 4.06
C SER A 98 -11.77 -3.10 4.78
N PRO A 99 -12.78 -2.30 5.16
CA PRO A 99 -12.57 -1.16 6.04
C PRO A 99 -11.87 -1.51 7.36
N ASP A 100 -12.13 -2.70 7.91
CA ASP A 100 -11.49 -3.17 9.14
C ASP A 100 -9.99 -3.42 8.92
N ASP A 101 -9.61 -4.10 7.83
CA ASP A 101 -8.19 -4.32 7.48
C ASP A 101 -7.47 -2.99 7.22
N CYS A 102 -8.18 -2.02 6.66
CA CYS A 102 -7.69 -0.67 6.46
C CYS A 102 -7.46 0.05 7.81
N ASP A 103 -8.39 -0.05 8.75
CA ASP A 103 -8.26 0.53 10.10
C ASP A 103 -7.04 -0.04 10.83
N TYR A 104 -6.86 -1.38 10.81
CA TYR A 104 -5.68 -2.02 11.40
C TYR A 104 -4.38 -1.54 10.75
N CYS A 105 -4.33 -1.47 9.43
CA CYS A 105 -3.13 -0.99 8.73
C CYS A 105 -2.81 0.47 9.08
N LEU A 106 -3.82 1.35 9.13
CA LEU A 106 -3.62 2.76 9.45
C LEU A 106 -3.26 2.99 10.92
N TYR A 107 -3.74 2.13 11.83
CA TYR A 107 -3.30 2.12 13.22
C TYR A 107 -1.78 1.93 13.32
N ASP A 108 -1.25 0.95 12.61
CA ASP A 108 0.20 0.69 12.59
C ASP A 108 0.96 1.82 11.89
N ALA A 109 0.44 2.31 10.75
CA ALA A 109 1.05 3.40 9.99
C ALA A 109 1.18 4.69 10.82
N ARG A 110 0.10 5.12 11.50
CA ARG A 110 0.13 6.33 12.34
C ARG A 110 1.12 6.18 13.50
N CYS A 111 1.20 4.99 14.10
CA CYS A 111 2.11 4.74 15.21
C CYS A 111 3.57 4.72 14.74
N LYS A 112 3.83 4.08 13.59
CA LYS A 112 5.17 4.03 13.02
C LYS A 112 5.68 5.41 12.65
N ILE A 113 4.89 6.21 11.92
CA ILE A 113 5.35 7.49 11.39
C ILE A 113 5.57 8.51 12.51
N THR A 114 4.72 8.54 13.54
CA THR A 114 4.85 9.45 14.68
C THR A 114 6.01 9.11 15.62
N GLN A 115 6.36 7.82 15.74
CA GLN A 115 7.51 7.38 16.54
C GLN A 115 8.86 7.59 15.85
N ARG A 116 8.88 7.57 14.51
CA ARG A 116 10.12 7.57 13.71
C ARG A 116 10.42 8.91 13.06
N CYS A 117 9.42 9.71 12.70
CA CYS A 117 9.62 10.94 11.95
C CYS A 117 9.28 12.20 12.78
N TYR A 118 10.33 12.92 13.16
CA TYR A 118 10.25 14.29 13.73
C TYR A 118 10.48 15.37 12.66
N LYS A 119 10.18 15.02 11.41
CA LYS A 119 10.33 15.82 10.20
C LYS A 119 8.97 16.33 9.74
N ARG A 120 8.94 17.53 9.13
CA ARG A 120 7.72 18.16 8.62
C ARG A 120 7.20 17.58 7.30
N SER A 121 7.92 16.63 6.72
CA SER A 121 7.43 15.77 5.64
C SER A 121 7.86 14.33 5.89
N ALA A 122 6.93 13.40 5.75
CA ALA A 122 7.19 11.98 5.88
C ALA A 122 6.11 11.14 5.19
N ILE A 123 6.49 9.90 4.87
CA ILE A 123 5.59 8.88 4.33
C ILE A 123 5.96 7.53 4.93
N VAL A 124 4.95 6.69 5.13
CA VAL A 124 5.10 5.29 5.51
C VAL A 124 4.24 4.42 4.60
N TRP A 125 4.80 3.28 4.18
CA TRP A 125 4.12 2.29 3.36
C TRP A 125 4.05 0.96 4.09
N TYR A 126 2.85 0.43 4.15
CA TYR A 126 2.51 -0.93 4.53
C TYR A 126 1.92 -1.63 3.31
N ASP A 127 1.88 -2.97 3.30
CA ASP A 127 1.32 -3.71 2.15
C ASP A 127 -0.12 -3.31 1.84
N ASN A 128 -0.91 -3.01 2.87
CA ASN A 128 -2.32 -2.68 2.76
C ASN A 128 -2.63 -1.19 2.77
N CYS A 129 -1.69 -0.30 3.11
CA CYS A 129 -1.97 1.13 3.21
C CYS A 129 -0.72 2.01 3.17
N GLN A 130 -0.91 3.29 2.91
CA GLN A 130 0.09 4.33 3.05
C GLN A 130 -0.47 5.55 3.79
N LEU A 131 0.41 6.27 4.49
CA LEU A 131 0.12 7.54 5.16
C LEU A 131 1.25 8.51 4.84
N LYS A 132 0.90 9.68 4.29
CA LYS A 132 1.84 10.73 3.92
C LYS A 132 1.40 12.07 4.48
N TYR A 133 2.36 12.85 4.97
CA TYR A 133 2.14 14.25 5.32
C TYR A 133 3.30 15.12 4.88
N SER A 134 3.04 16.41 4.71
CA SER A 134 4.05 17.42 4.37
C SER A 134 3.59 18.82 4.79
N ASN A 135 4.55 19.71 5.08
CA ASN A 135 4.29 21.14 5.21
C ASN A 135 4.24 21.88 3.85
N VAL A 136 4.42 21.16 2.75
CA VAL A 136 4.27 21.66 1.37
C VAL A 136 3.08 20.96 0.73
N ASP A 137 2.22 21.70 0.04
CA ASP A 137 1.09 21.13 -0.68
C ASP A 137 1.56 20.23 -1.83
N PHE A 138 1.20 18.96 -1.75
CA PHE A 138 1.53 17.92 -2.72
C PHE A 138 0.30 17.34 -3.41
N PHE A 139 -0.92 17.80 -3.10
CA PHE A 139 -2.12 17.20 -3.66
C PHE A 139 -2.20 17.36 -5.17
N GLY A 140 -2.53 16.26 -5.86
CA GLY A 140 -2.68 16.23 -7.31
C GLY A 140 -1.35 16.32 -8.07
N LYS A 141 -0.21 16.19 -7.39
CA LYS A 141 1.12 16.20 -8.00
C LYS A 141 1.72 14.79 -7.97
N ILE A 142 2.26 14.37 -9.10
CA ILE A 142 3.03 13.13 -9.18
C ILE A 142 4.33 13.32 -8.39
N ASP A 143 4.50 12.48 -7.38
CA ASP A 143 5.70 12.32 -6.58
C ASP A 143 6.25 10.90 -6.76
N ASN A 144 7.48 10.85 -7.28
CA ASN A 144 8.27 9.64 -7.54
C ASN A 144 9.64 9.69 -6.81
N GLU A 145 9.84 10.62 -5.85
CA GLU A 145 11.17 10.89 -5.26
C GLU A 145 11.70 9.70 -4.45
N ASP A 146 10.80 9.03 -3.72
CA ASP A 146 11.11 7.94 -2.79
C ASP A 146 10.65 6.57 -3.32
N ASP A 147 10.46 6.42 -4.62
CA ASP A 147 10.02 5.17 -5.23
C ASP A 147 11.07 4.06 -5.00
N PHE A 148 10.60 2.87 -4.65
CA PHE A 148 11.48 1.73 -4.38
C PHE A 148 10.95 0.42 -4.93
N VAL A 149 11.89 -0.46 -5.29
CA VAL A 149 11.61 -1.77 -5.88
C VAL A 149 11.76 -2.86 -4.82
N MET A 150 10.80 -3.78 -4.78
CA MET A 150 10.94 -5.05 -4.04
C MET A 150 10.76 -6.20 -5.01
N ILE A 151 11.64 -7.19 -4.93
CA ILE A 151 11.64 -8.36 -5.82
C ILE A 151 11.44 -9.65 -5.02
N ASN A 152 10.76 -10.60 -5.64
CA ASN A 152 10.74 -11.97 -5.17
C ASN A 152 12.14 -12.59 -5.37
N VAL A 153 12.62 -13.34 -4.39
CA VAL A 153 13.96 -13.96 -4.45
C VAL A 153 14.05 -15.08 -5.50
N LYS A 154 12.91 -15.62 -5.94
CA LYS A 154 12.84 -16.67 -6.96
C LYS A 154 12.87 -16.06 -8.36
N ASN A 155 13.69 -16.66 -9.22
CA ASN A 155 13.80 -16.26 -10.62
C ASN A 155 13.05 -17.20 -11.56
N VAL A 156 12.61 -16.65 -12.68
CA VAL A 156 12.05 -17.38 -13.82
C VAL A 156 13.15 -18.18 -14.51
N SER A 157 12.82 -19.39 -14.95
CA SER A 157 13.74 -20.22 -15.73
C SER A 157 14.18 -19.54 -17.03
N ASN A 158 15.42 -19.76 -17.47
CA ASN A 158 16.02 -19.06 -18.62
C ASN A 158 15.17 -19.17 -19.90
N SER A 159 14.62 -20.35 -20.17
CA SER A 159 13.78 -20.61 -21.36
C SER A 159 12.44 -19.88 -21.34
N GLN A 160 12.00 -19.38 -20.19
CA GLN A 160 10.70 -18.74 -19.99
C GLN A 160 10.80 -17.21 -19.82
N ARG A 161 12.01 -16.64 -19.74
CA ARG A 161 12.25 -15.24 -19.37
C ARG A 161 11.47 -14.23 -20.20
N GLU A 162 11.55 -14.32 -21.53
CA GLU A 162 10.89 -13.30 -22.37
C GLU A 162 9.38 -13.44 -22.39
N LYS A 163 8.87 -14.67 -22.50
CA LYS A 163 7.42 -14.91 -22.39
C LYS A 163 6.88 -14.39 -21.06
N PHE A 164 7.59 -14.64 -19.96
CA PHE A 164 7.15 -14.20 -18.63
C PHE A 164 7.20 -12.68 -18.50
N ARG A 165 8.26 -12.05 -19.02
CA ARG A 165 8.40 -10.59 -19.10
C ARG A 165 7.24 -9.96 -19.87
N GLU A 166 6.97 -10.42 -21.08
CA GLU A 166 5.87 -9.91 -21.92
C GLU A 166 4.51 -10.10 -21.25
N THR A 167 4.29 -11.27 -20.63
CA THR A 167 3.03 -11.56 -19.91
C THR A 167 2.85 -10.63 -18.71
N SER A 168 3.90 -10.43 -17.91
CA SER A 168 3.86 -9.58 -16.71
C SER A 168 3.68 -8.10 -17.06
N ILE A 169 4.46 -7.58 -18.00
CA ILE A 169 4.37 -6.19 -18.46
C ILE A 169 3.02 -5.94 -19.12
N GLY A 170 2.55 -6.87 -19.96
CA GLY A 170 1.24 -6.77 -20.60
C GLY A 170 0.11 -6.71 -19.57
N LEU A 171 0.11 -7.62 -18.58
CA LEU A 171 -0.86 -7.61 -17.49
C LEU A 171 -0.85 -6.27 -16.75
N LEU A 172 0.31 -5.79 -16.30
CA LEU A 172 0.40 -4.52 -15.56
C LEU A 172 0.03 -3.31 -16.41
N THR A 173 0.33 -3.32 -17.71
CA THR A 173 -0.08 -2.26 -18.63
C THR A 173 -1.61 -2.20 -18.77
N ASP A 174 -2.27 -3.35 -18.86
CA ASP A 174 -3.73 -3.41 -18.98
C ASP A 174 -4.42 -3.03 -17.67
N LEU A 175 -3.90 -3.50 -16.53
CA LEU A 175 -4.37 -3.06 -15.21
C LEU A 175 -4.14 -1.57 -15.00
N SER A 176 -3.04 -1.02 -15.50
CA SER A 176 -2.77 0.41 -15.40
C SER A 176 -3.80 1.25 -16.16
N LYS A 177 -4.21 0.79 -17.36
CA LYS A 177 -5.28 1.44 -18.11
C LYS A 177 -6.60 1.40 -17.34
N GLN A 178 -6.97 0.24 -16.79
CA GLN A 178 -8.20 0.06 -16.01
C GLN A 178 -8.21 0.91 -14.72
N ALA A 179 -7.09 0.97 -14.01
CA ALA A 179 -6.93 1.81 -12.82
C ALA A 179 -7.02 3.30 -13.17
N SER A 180 -6.52 3.72 -14.34
CA SER A 180 -6.61 5.11 -14.79
C SER A 180 -7.88 5.47 -15.56
N ASP A 181 -8.84 4.54 -15.68
CA ASP A 181 -10.09 4.79 -16.41
C ASP A 181 -10.97 5.78 -15.64
N LYS A 182 -11.57 6.74 -16.35
CA LYS A 182 -12.41 7.78 -15.74
C LYS A 182 -13.66 7.24 -15.05
N ALA A 183 -14.12 6.04 -15.43
CA ALA A 183 -15.21 5.34 -14.77
C ALA A 183 -14.78 4.64 -13.46
N ASN A 184 -13.48 4.40 -13.28
CA ASN A 184 -12.93 3.70 -12.12
C ASN A 184 -12.59 4.66 -10.97
N LYS A 185 -13.59 4.91 -10.11
CA LYS A 185 -13.47 5.82 -8.95
C LYS A 185 -12.47 5.35 -7.88
N TYR A 186 -12.08 4.08 -7.89
CA TYR A 186 -11.11 3.54 -6.93
C TYR A 186 -9.67 3.76 -7.37
N MET A 187 -9.47 4.10 -8.66
CA MET A 187 -8.16 4.24 -9.28
C MET A 187 -7.24 3.03 -9.03
N PHE A 188 -7.87 1.86 -9.04
CA PHE A 188 -7.28 0.57 -8.69
C PHE A 188 -7.76 -0.49 -9.67
N ALA A 189 -6.87 -1.40 -10.06
CA ALA A 189 -7.25 -2.61 -10.77
C ALA A 189 -6.40 -3.79 -10.28
N GLY A 190 -7.07 -4.91 -10.01
CA GLY A 190 -6.45 -6.20 -9.75
C GLY A 190 -6.88 -7.20 -10.82
N GLY A 191 -6.00 -8.13 -11.17
CA GLY A 191 -6.33 -9.13 -12.18
C GLY A 191 -5.23 -10.18 -12.30
N ASP A 192 -5.40 -11.06 -13.28
CA ASP A 192 -4.49 -12.15 -13.50
C ASP A 192 -4.40 -12.55 -14.97
N LYS A 193 -3.35 -13.31 -15.30
CA LYS A 193 -3.10 -13.82 -16.64
C LYS A 193 -2.45 -15.18 -16.57
N LEU A 194 -3.06 -16.16 -17.24
CA LEU A 194 -2.50 -17.51 -17.36
C LEU A 194 -1.17 -17.45 -18.13
N PHE A 195 -0.11 -18.01 -17.53
CA PHE A 195 1.24 -17.98 -18.10
C PHE A 195 1.68 -19.35 -18.63
N ASP A 196 1.46 -20.41 -17.86
CA ASP A 196 1.83 -21.79 -18.20
C ASP A 196 0.72 -22.74 -17.77
N GLU A 197 -0.13 -23.11 -18.72
CA GLU A 197 -1.26 -24.02 -18.50
C GLU A 197 -0.81 -25.40 -18.02
N LYS A 198 0.29 -25.93 -18.58
CA LYS A 198 0.81 -27.27 -18.24
C LYS A 198 1.28 -27.33 -16.79
N LYS A 199 1.83 -26.23 -16.28
CA LYS A 199 2.30 -26.10 -14.90
C LYS A 199 1.28 -25.42 -13.98
N ASN A 200 0.11 -25.07 -14.50
CA ASN A 200 -0.92 -24.28 -13.82
C ASN A 200 -0.36 -23.00 -13.15
N VAL A 201 0.47 -22.26 -13.88
CA VAL A 201 1.06 -20.99 -13.40
C VAL A 201 0.28 -19.81 -13.96
N THR A 202 -0.22 -19.00 -13.03
CA THR A 202 -0.91 -17.74 -13.30
C THR A 202 -0.10 -16.59 -12.70
N ILE A 203 -0.03 -15.47 -13.42
CA ILE A 203 0.56 -14.23 -12.91
C ILE A 203 -0.58 -13.36 -12.42
N HIS A 204 -0.54 -12.99 -11.15
CA HIS A 204 -1.47 -12.05 -10.52
C HIS A 204 -0.84 -10.67 -10.49
N GLY A 205 -1.63 -9.61 -10.68
CA GLY A 205 -1.13 -8.26 -10.75
C GLY A 205 -2.10 -7.24 -10.15
N MET A 206 -1.56 -6.10 -9.73
CA MET A 206 -2.34 -4.91 -9.37
C MET A 206 -1.67 -3.63 -9.86
N ALA A 207 -2.49 -2.60 -10.07
CA ALA A 207 -2.10 -1.22 -10.28
C ALA A 207 -2.98 -0.32 -9.41
N LEU A 208 -2.37 0.64 -8.71
CA LEU A 208 -3.07 1.58 -7.82
C LEU A 208 -2.48 2.98 -7.96
N CYS A 209 -3.35 3.99 -8.07
CA CYS A 209 -3.00 5.39 -7.89
C CYS A 209 -3.58 5.93 -6.60
N THR A 210 -2.91 6.93 -6.03
CA THR A 210 -3.48 7.79 -5.02
C THR A 210 -4.63 8.60 -5.60
N ARG A 211 -5.74 8.70 -4.87
CA ARG A 211 -6.99 9.32 -5.37
C ARG A 211 -7.02 10.85 -5.29
N ASP A 212 -5.91 11.47 -4.91
CA ASP A 212 -5.74 12.92 -5.04
C ASP A 212 -5.27 13.34 -6.46
N LEU A 213 -4.80 12.39 -7.27
CA LEU A 213 -4.41 12.61 -8.66
C LEU A 213 -5.61 12.74 -9.61
N THR A 214 -5.36 13.39 -10.76
CA THR A 214 -6.27 13.28 -11.91
C THR A 214 -6.11 11.92 -12.58
N TYR A 215 -7.12 11.48 -13.36
CA TYR A 215 -7.03 10.24 -14.14
C TYR A 215 -5.86 10.26 -15.15
N ASP A 216 -5.59 11.42 -15.76
CA ASP A 216 -4.48 11.56 -16.71
C ASP A 216 -3.12 11.48 -16.00
N ASP A 217 -2.99 12.06 -14.81
CA ASP A 217 -1.76 11.95 -14.02
C ASP A 217 -1.58 10.55 -13.43
N CYS A 218 -2.66 9.87 -13.05
CA CYS A 218 -2.62 8.46 -12.70
C CYS A 218 -2.12 7.59 -13.86
N LYS A 219 -2.63 7.82 -15.08
CA LYS A 219 -2.16 7.14 -16.29
C LYS A 219 -0.67 7.36 -16.54
N LYS A 220 -0.19 8.60 -16.37
CA LYS A 220 1.24 8.94 -16.49
C LYS A 220 2.07 8.23 -15.41
N CYS A 221 1.63 8.30 -14.15
CA CYS A 221 2.33 7.68 -13.03
C CYS A 221 2.47 6.17 -13.25
N LEU A 222 1.36 5.46 -13.48
CA LEU A 222 1.37 4.01 -13.70
C LEU A 222 2.15 3.62 -14.96
N GLY A 223 2.05 4.41 -16.03
CA GLY A 223 2.82 4.17 -17.26
C GLY A 223 4.34 4.32 -17.07
N ASN A 224 4.78 5.16 -16.14
CA ASN A 224 6.19 5.33 -15.80
C ASN A 224 6.66 4.26 -14.82
N ILE A 225 5.91 4.02 -13.76
CA ILE A 225 6.32 3.12 -12.68
C ILE A 225 6.44 1.65 -13.13
N VAL A 226 5.67 1.22 -14.15
CA VAL A 226 5.84 -0.09 -14.80
C VAL A 226 7.24 -0.25 -15.43
N LYS A 227 7.84 0.85 -15.93
CA LYS A 227 9.16 0.84 -16.58
C LYS A 227 10.31 0.71 -15.59
N GLU A 228 10.05 0.99 -14.31
CA GLU A 228 11.02 0.87 -13.23
C GLU A 228 11.20 -0.58 -12.75
N LEU A 229 10.27 -1.46 -13.09
CA LEU A 229 10.40 -2.88 -12.78
C LEU A 229 11.68 -3.45 -13.42
N PRO A 230 12.51 -4.19 -12.67
CA PRO A 230 13.74 -4.82 -13.21
C PRO A 230 13.48 -5.70 -14.44
N ILE A 231 12.32 -6.35 -14.49
CA ILE A 231 11.93 -7.19 -15.62
C ILE A 231 11.67 -6.38 -16.89
N TYR A 232 11.22 -5.12 -16.77
CA TYR A 232 11.02 -4.23 -17.91
C TYR A 232 12.33 -3.96 -18.64
N ASN A 233 13.38 -3.63 -17.87
CA ASN A 233 14.74 -3.34 -18.34
C ASN A 233 15.61 -4.59 -18.51
N LYS A 234 15.03 -5.80 -18.40
CA LYS A 234 15.72 -7.08 -18.60
C LYS A 234 16.90 -7.33 -17.65
N THR A 235 16.93 -6.65 -16.50
CA THR A 235 18.02 -6.78 -15.53
C THR A 235 17.80 -7.96 -14.58
N ILE A 236 16.56 -8.17 -14.12
CA ILE A 236 16.19 -9.29 -13.24
C ILE A 236 14.85 -9.88 -13.70
N TYR A 237 14.81 -11.19 -13.88
CA TYR A 237 13.60 -11.94 -14.27
C TYR A 237 13.03 -12.67 -13.06
N SER A 238 12.59 -11.90 -12.06
CA SER A 238 11.98 -12.45 -10.86
C SER A 238 10.53 -12.89 -11.12
N VAL A 239 10.07 -13.94 -10.45
CA VAL A 239 8.68 -14.43 -10.52
C VAL A 239 7.68 -13.47 -9.87
N GLY A 240 8.16 -12.43 -9.20
CA GLY A 240 7.34 -11.37 -8.64
C GLY A 240 8.16 -10.12 -8.38
N ALA A 241 7.55 -8.96 -8.58
CA ALA A 241 8.15 -7.69 -8.21
C ALA A 241 7.07 -6.63 -8.01
N ARG A 242 7.43 -5.60 -7.25
CA ARG A 242 6.62 -4.38 -7.12
C ARG A 242 7.51 -3.16 -7.17
N VAL A 243 6.93 -2.07 -7.62
CA VAL A 243 7.46 -0.72 -7.40
C VAL A 243 6.44 0.00 -6.54
N VAL A 244 6.90 0.56 -5.43
CA VAL A 244 6.09 1.26 -4.44
C VAL A 244 6.50 2.72 -4.47
N GLY A 245 5.59 3.58 -4.90
CA GLY A 245 5.81 5.01 -4.90
C GLY A 245 4.85 5.76 -3.97
N ALA A 246 5.07 7.06 -3.83
CA ALA A 246 4.17 7.91 -3.05
C ALA A 246 2.82 8.12 -3.76
N SER A 247 2.82 8.08 -5.09
CA SER A 247 1.68 8.46 -5.93
C SER A 247 0.99 7.29 -6.61
N CYS A 248 1.74 6.26 -6.98
CA CYS A 248 1.20 5.03 -7.55
C CYS A 248 2.06 3.82 -7.20
N THR A 249 1.51 2.62 -7.38
CA THR A 249 2.22 1.37 -7.18
C THR A 249 1.74 0.31 -8.17
N VAL A 250 2.65 -0.58 -8.56
CA VAL A 250 2.36 -1.79 -9.32
C VAL A 250 3.02 -2.99 -8.66
N ARG A 251 2.36 -4.14 -8.72
CA ARG A 251 2.90 -5.40 -8.20
C ARG A 251 2.44 -6.55 -9.07
N TYR A 252 3.32 -7.50 -9.33
CA TYR A 252 2.98 -8.80 -9.88
C TYR A 252 3.62 -9.92 -9.06
N GLU A 253 2.96 -11.06 -8.96
CA GLU A 253 3.43 -12.29 -8.30
C GLU A 253 2.81 -13.53 -8.96
N THR A 254 3.38 -14.70 -8.67
CA THR A 254 2.82 -16.01 -9.08
C THR A 254 1.94 -16.65 -8.01
N TYR A 255 1.83 -16.05 -6.82
CA TYR A 255 0.84 -16.40 -5.80
C TYR A 255 -0.24 -15.32 -5.73
N VAL A 256 -1.42 -15.71 -5.25
CA VAL A 256 -2.54 -14.78 -5.06
C VAL A 256 -2.22 -13.83 -3.90
N PHE A 257 -2.22 -12.53 -4.16
CA PHE A 257 -2.05 -11.48 -3.14
C PHE A 257 -3.09 -10.37 -3.24
N VAL A 258 -3.89 -10.37 -4.32
CA VAL A 258 -4.89 -9.36 -4.66
C VAL A 258 -6.24 -10.02 -4.87
N ASN A 259 -7.29 -9.43 -4.31
CA ASN A 259 -8.65 -9.84 -4.63
C ASN A 259 -9.12 -9.10 -5.89
N SER A 260 -8.92 -9.72 -7.06
CA SER A 260 -9.28 -9.17 -8.37
C SER A 260 -10.79 -8.97 -8.58
N ARG A 261 -11.63 -9.45 -7.65
CA ARG A 261 -13.10 -9.28 -7.68
C ARG A 261 -13.60 -8.28 -6.64
N ALA A 262 -12.73 -7.69 -5.83
CA ALA A 262 -13.12 -6.64 -4.90
C ALA A 262 -13.37 -5.33 -5.67
N ASN A 263 -14.48 -4.66 -5.36
CA ASN A 263 -14.90 -3.38 -5.93
C ASN A 263 -15.14 -3.35 -7.45
N VAL A 264 -15.64 -4.46 -8.00
CA VAL A 264 -16.39 -4.47 -9.28
C VAL A 264 -17.84 -4.10 -9.01
#